data_AF-A0A3D0SAI9-F1
#
_entry.id   AF-A0A3D0SAI9-F1
#
_cell.length_a   1.000
_cell.length_b   1.000
_cell.length_c   1.000
_cell.angle_alpha   90.00
_cell.angle_beta   90.00
_cell.angle_gamma   90.00
#
_symmetry.space_group_name_H-M   'P 1'
#
loop_
_entity.id
_entity.type
_entity.pdbx_description
1 polymer ?
#
loop_
_entity_poly.entity_id
_entity_poly.type
_entity_poly.pdbx_seq_one_letter_code
_entity_poly.pdbx_strand_id
1 'polypeptide(L)'
;MRASDSVDTDHLNEFVQTRKGVEGFVEPRTAVSDVTLLLVAHDGEWTRRRVPSVEWAHTFCNKFQVPSYDAAVVGIPQRMRDYNRRKKLEG
;
A
#
# COMPACT_ATOMS: atom_id res chain seq x y z
N MET A 1 22.21 -5.25 0.85
CA MET A 1 20.88 -4.63 1.07
C MET A 1 20.57 -3.82 -0.17
N ARG A 2 19.70 -4.30 -1.07
CA ARG A 2 19.35 -3.55 -2.29
C ARG A 2 18.48 -2.37 -1.85
N ALA A 3 18.86 -1.14 -2.22
CA ALA A 3 18.08 0.05 -1.93
C ALA A 3 16.67 -0.11 -2.52
N SER A 4 15.65 -0.02 -1.67
CA SER A 4 14.23 -0.02 -2.05
C SER A 4 13.80 1.27 -2.74
N ASP A 5 14.72 2.19 -3.06
CA ASP A 5 14.35 3.57 -2.77
C ASP A 5 13.76 4.35 -3.95
N SER A 6 14.13 4.06 -5.22
CA SER A 6 13.56 4.79 -6.37
C SER A 6 12.40 4.05 -7.03
N VAL A 7 12.61 2.81 -7.50
CA VAL A 7 11.60 2.08 -8.30
C VAL A 7 10.32 1.81 -7.50
N ASP A 8 10.45 1.43 -6.23
CA ASP A 8 9.28 1.18 -5.39
C ASP A 8 8.54 2.49 -5.08
N THR A 9 9.27 3.56 -4.81
CA THR A 9 8.70 4.91 -4.60
C THR A 9 8.01 5.42 -5.86
N ASP A 10 8.62 5.26 -7.03
CA ASP A 10 8.05 5.64 -8.32
C ASP A 10 6.77 4.87 -8.62
N HIS A 11 6.75 3.57 -8.30
CA HIS A 11 5.56 2.76 -8.44
C HIS A 11 4.43 3.20 -7.49
N LEU A 12 4.77 3.53 -6.24
CA LEU A 12 3.80 4.08 -5.28
C LEU A 12 3.28 5.44 -5.76
N ASN A 13 4.15 6.32 -6.27
CA ASN A 13 3.80 7.62 -6.85
C ASN A 13 2.82 7.47 -8.01
N GLU A 14 3.15 6.60 -8.96
CA GLU A 14 2.29 6.33 -10.11
C GLU A 14 0.92 5.82 -9.66
N PHE A 15 0.90 4.90 -8.69
CA PHE A 15 -0.34 4.34 -8.16
C PHE A 15 -1.27 5.41 -7.58
N VAL A 16 -0.76 6.24 -6.65
CA VAL A 16 -1.57 7.30 -6.02
C VAL A 16 -2.02 8.38 -7.01
N GLN A 17 -1.26 8.62 -8.09
CA GLN A 17 -1.61 9.63 -9.09
C GLN A 17 -2.67 9.17 -10.10
N THR A 18 -2.75 7.87 -10.36
CA THR A 18 -3.59 7.32 -11.44
C THR A 18 -4.83 6.59 -10.92
N ARG A 19 -4.84 6.16 -9.66
CA ARG A 19 -5.99 5.48 -9.05
C ARG A 19 -6.78 6.46 -8.18
N LYS A 20 -8.10 6.25 -8.12
CA LYS A 20 -9.02 7.07 -7.33
C LYS A 20 -9.31 6.42 -5.97
N GLY A 21 -9.55 7.25 -4.96
CA GLY A 21 -9.97 6.81 -3.62
C GLY A 21 -8.96 5.86 -2.98
N VAL A 22 -7.67 6.14 -3.14
CA VAL A 22 -6.61 5.31 -2.56
C VAL A 22 -6.54 5.54 -1.06
N GLU A 23 -6.40 4.45 -0.31
CA GLU A 23 -6.07 4.47 1.12
C GLU A 23 -4.78 3.67 1.35
N GLY A 24 -3.96 4.12 2.29
CA GLY A 24 -2.72 3.47 2.69
C GLY A 24 -2.88 2.61 3.95
N PHE A 25 -2.30 1.42 3.93
CA PHE A 25 -2.24 0.49 5.06
C PHE A 25 -0.78 0.18 5.34
N VAL A 26 -0.27 0.70 6.45
CA VAL A 26 1.12 0.55 6.86
C VAL A 26 1.26 -0.74 7.64
N GLU A 27 2.14 -1.61 7.16
CA GLU A 27 2.41 -2.90 7.79
C GLU A 27 3.75 -2.79 8.53
N PRO A 28 3.77 -2.97 9.85
CA PRO A 28 4.98 -2.81 10.63
C PRO A 28 5.99 -3.90 10.31
N ARG A 29 7.25 -3.64 10.64
CA ARG A 29 8.30 -4.65 10.57
C ARG A 29 7.95 -5.84 11.46
N THR A 30 8.15 -7.04 10.94
CA THR A 30 8.05 -8.30 11.70
C THR A 30 9.43 -8.96 11.78
N ALA A 31 9.49 -10.15 12.41
CA ALA A 31 10.72 -10.95 12.43
C ALA A 31 11.19 -11.39 11.03
N VAL A 32 10.27 -11.46 10.05
CA VAL A 32 10.55 -12.01 8.71
C VAL A 32 10.27 -11.02 7.57
N SER A 33 9.70 -9.85 7.85
CA SER A 33 9.38 -8.83 6.85
C SER A 33 9.76 -7.44 7.34
N ASP A 34 10.32 -6.61 6.43
CA ASP A 34 10.50 -5.18 6.69
C ASP A 34 9.15 -4.43 6.57
N VAL A 35 9.15 -3.13 6.89
CA VAL A 35 7.96 -2.28 6.78
C VAL A 35 7.48 -2.24 5.33
N THR A 36 6.18 -2.40 5.13
CA THR A 36 5.54 -2.28 3.81
C THR A 36 4.40 -1.29 3.83
N LEU A 37 4.20 -0.60 2.71
CA LEU A 37 3.01 0.20 2.44
C LEU A 37 2.15 -0.54 1.43
N LEU A 38 0.92 -0.87 1.84
CA LEU A 38 -0.12 -1.38 0.97
C LEU A 38 -1.05 -0.22 0.59
N LEU A 39 -1.13 0.09 -0.69
CA LEU A 39 -2.11 1.04 -1.23
C LEU A 39 -3.29 0.27 -1.81
N VAL A 40 -4.51 0.69 -1.47
CA VAL A 40 -5.75 0.08 -1.98
C VAL A 40 -6.67 1.14 -2.54
N ALA A 41 -6.92 1.09 -3.86
CA ALA A 41 -7.83 1.97 -4.58
C ALA A 41 -9.30 1.70 -4.24
N HIS A 42 -10.21 2.57 -4.71
CA HIS A 42 -11.64 2.48 -4.38
C HIS A 42 -12.30 1.17 -4.83
N ASP A 43 -11.86 0.60 -5.95
CA ASP A 43 -12.39 -0.64 -6.54
C ASP A 43 -11.72 -1.89 -5.96
N GLY A 44 -10.70 -1.71 -5.12
CA GLY A 44 -9.92 -2.78 -4.52
C GLY A 44 -8.65 -3.16 -5.29
N GLU A 45 -8.33 -2.52 -6.44
CA GLU A 45 -6.99 -2.64 -7.02
C GLU A 45 -5.96 -2.23 -5.96
N TRP A 46 -4.84 -2.94 -5.90
CA TRP A 46 -3.85 -2.70 -4.86
C TRP A 46 -2.42 -2.92 -5.34
N THR A 47 -1.49 -2.27 -4.65
CA THR A 47 -0.05 -2.53 -4.75
C THR A 47 0.58 -2.51 -3.37
N ARG A 48 1.61 -3.34 -3.15
CA ARG A 48 2.37 -3.40 -1.90
C ARG A 48 3.85 -3.23 -2.20
N ARG A 49 4.54 -2.36 -1.47
CA ARG A 49 5.97 -2.11 -1.61
C ARG A 49 6.66 -2.00 -0.25
N ARG A 50 7.94 -2.38 -0.20
CA ARG A 50 8.79 -2.15 0.97
C ARG A 50 9.11 -0.66 1.05
N VAL A 51 9.12 -0.14 2.27
CA VAL A 51 9.38 1.28 2.52
C VAL A 51 10.39 1.44 3.67
N PRO A 52 11.13 2.56 3.74
CA PRO A 52 12.18 2.76 4.73
C PRO A 52 11.71 2.67 6.19
N SER A 53 10.51 3.18 6.50
CA SER A 53 9.95 3.19 7.85
C SER A 53 8.43 3.43 7.85
N VAL A 54 7.79 3.24 9.01
CA VAL A 54 6.38 3.57 9.25
C VAL A 54 6.14 5.07 9.06
N GLU A 55 7.04 5.90 9.60
CA GLU A 55 6.99 7.36 9.46
C GLU A 55 7.10 7.79 8.00
N TRP A 56 7.99 7.16 7.22
CA TRP A 56 8.10 7.43 5.79
C TRP A 56 6.81 7.09 5.07
N ALA A 57 6.15 5.97 5.40
CA ALA A 57 4.90 5.55 4.79
C ALA A 57 3.78 6.57 5.02
N HIS A 58 3.60 7.03 6.26
CA HIS A 58 2.62 8.06 6.59
C HIS A 58 2.98 9.41 5.93
N THR A 59 4.25 9.79 5.92
CA THR A 59 4.71 11.03 5.27
C THR A 59 4.44 11.00 3.76
N PHE A 60 4.71 9.87 3.11
CA PHE A 60 4.40 9.64 1.71
C PHE A 60 2.90 9.80 1.45
N CYS A 61 2.05 9.12 2.22
CA CYS A 61 0.60 9.21 2.07
C CYS A 61 0.09 10.65 2.29
N ASN A 62 0.58 11.33 3.32
CA ASN A 62 0.22 12.72 3.62
C ASN A 62 0.56 13.68 2.48
N LYS A 63 1.73 13.51 1.82
CA LYS A 63 2.13 14.32 0.65
C LYS A 63 1.11 14.24 -0.49
N PHE A 64 0.46 13.08 -0.66
CA PHE A 64 -0.56 12.85 -1.69
C PHE A 64 -2.00 12.98 -1.18
N GLN A 65 -2.20 13.46 0.05
CA GLN A 65 -3.51 13.55 0.70
C GLN A 65 -4.24 12.20 0.74
N VAL A 66 -3.48 11.10 0.82
CA VAL A 66 -3.99 9.73 0.96
C VAL A 66 -4.15 9.45 2.46
N PRO A 67 -5.34 9.09 2.96
CA PRO A 67 -5.49 8.65 4.34
C PRO A 67 -4.69 7.35 4.54
N SER A 68 -4.03 7.21 5.70
CA SER A 68 -3.20 6.05 6.00
C SER A 68 -3.41 5.55 7.43
N TYR A 69 -3.34 4.23 7.61
CA TYR A 69 -3.63 3.56 8.88
C TYR A 69 -2.63 2.44 9.16
N ASP A 70 -2.43 2.10 10.43
CA ASP A 70 -1.72 0.88 10.80
C ASP A 70 -2.58 -0.35 10.49
N ALA A 71 -2.11 -1.19 9.56
CA ALA A 71 -2.81 -2.38 9.11
C ALA A 71 -3.03 -3.39 10.24
N ALA A 72 -2.12 -3.42 11.22
CA ALA A 72 -2.26 -4.27 12.41
C ALA A 72 -3.42 -3.86 13.33
N VAL A 73 -3.89 -2.61 13.23
CA VAL A 73 -4.99 -2.06 14.02
C VAL A 73 -6.32 -2.20 13.28
N VAL A 74 -6.36 -1.78 12.01
CA VAL A 74 -7.63 -1.71 11.24
C VAL A 74 -7.89 -2.93 10.36
N GLY A 75 -6.86 -3.75 10.13
CA GLY A 75 -6.92 -4.87 9.17
C GLY A 75 -6.89 -4.42 7.71
N ILE A 76 -6.98 -5.38 6.80
CA ILE A 76 -6.97 -5.16 5.35
C ILE A 76 -8.41 -5.05 4.84
N PRO A 77 -8.75 -4.05 3.99
CA PRO A 77 -10.12 -3.75 3.62
C PRO A 77 -10.75 -4.84 2.76
N GLN A 78 -12.06 -5.05 2.93
CA GLN A 78 -12.82 -6.08 2.20
C GLN A 78 -12.74 -5.91 0.68
N ARG A 79 -12.74 -4.66 0.18
CA ARG A 79 -12.65 -4.39 -1.27
C ARG A 79 -11.41 -4.99 -1.96
N MET A 80 -10.27 -5.06 -1.26
CA MET A 80 -9.06 -5.71 -1.78
C MET A 80 -9.23 -7.23 -1.88
N ARG A 81 -9.91 -7.84 -0.90
CA ARG A 81 -10.25 -9.27 -0.93
C ARG A 81 -11.21 -9.58 -2.07
N ASP A 82 -12.21 -8.73 -2.27
CA ASP A 82 -13.18 -8.86 -3.36
C ASP A 82 -12.52 -8.70 -4.73
N TYR A 83 -11.59 -7.75 -4.87
CA TYR A 83 -10.77 -7.59 -6.07
C TYR A 83 -9.98 -8.86 -6.40
N ASN A 84 -9.27 -9.42 -5.40
CA ASN A 84 -8.53 -10.67 -5.58
C ASN A 84 -9.45 -11.83 -5.99
N ARG A 85 -10.65 -11.90 -5.42
CA ARG A 85 -11.66 -12.91 -5.81
C ARG A 85 -12.11 -12.73 -7.26
N ARG A 86 -12.38 -11.50 -7.72
CA ARG A 86 -12.72 -11.22 -9.12
C ARG A 86 -11.58 -11.61 -10.05
N LYS A 87 -10.34 -11.22 -9.76
CA LYS A 87 -9.15 -11.57 -10.56
C LYS A 87 -8.90 -13.08 -10.65
N LYS A 88 -9.19 -13.82 -9.58
CA LYS A 88 -9.11 -15.29 -9.60
C LYS A 88 -10.18 -15.94 -10.48
N LEU A 89 -11.33 -15.32 -10.66
CA LEU A 89 -12.42 -15.85 -11.52
C LEU A 89 -12.24 -15.44 -13.00
N GLU A 90 -11.48 -14.38 -13.26
CA GLU A 90 -11.16 -13.89 -14.62
C GLU A 90 -10.02 -14.67 -15.29
N GLY A 91 -9.18 -15.37 -14.52
CA GLY A 91 -8.07 -16.19 -15.00
C GLY A 91 -8.38 -17.68 -14.91
#